data_AF-A0A6S8UYW8-F1
#
_entry.id   AF-A0A6S8UYW8-F1
#
_cell.length_a   1.000
_cell.length_b   1.000
_cell.length_c   1.000
_cell.angle_alpha   90.00
_cell.angle_beta   90.00
_cell.angle_gamma   90.00
#
_symmetry.space_group_name_H-M   'P 1'
#
loop_
_entity.id
_entity.type
_entity.pdbx_description
1 polymer ?
#
loop_
_entity_poly.entity_id
_entity_poly.type
_entity_poly.pdbx_seq_one_letter_code
_entity_poly.pdbx_strand_id
1 'polypeptide(L)'
;MKENLNLACQKQHDASTASSDSFLLLAAKKNDRDVCQTHEKAILSEFLNAVPKQHQFHKPLLKVFSKKLKRSKKNISGNTSEDETNEDEEDSELEGEDDNSDSEEDETCPAGCNISLYEQVIELRERRLDQEDIFADIKCAINEAQKAYDRHVQQEKQIQRDVCSYVEDIHSFQTKKQQTLNK
;
A
#
# COMPACT_ATOMS: atom_id res chain seq x y z
N MET A 1 -22.34 -0.28 38.48
CA MET A 1 -21.73 -1.59 38.14
C MET A 1 -22.40 -2.24 36.94
N LYS A 2 -23.70 -2.62 36.98
CA LYS A 2 -24.39 -3.24 35.84
C LYS A 2 -24.47 -2.33 34.60
N GLU A 3 -24.74 -1.04 34.79
CA GLU A 3 -24.79 -0.06 33.70
C GLU A 3 -23.40 0.15 33.05
N ASN A 4 -22.34 0.22 33.88
CA ASN A 4 -20.96 0.30 33.40
C ASN A 4 -20.55 -0.96 32.62
N LEU A 5 -20.97 -2.15 33.06
CA LEU A 5 -20.72 -3.39 32.33
C LEU A 5 -21.44 -3.40 30.97
N ASN A 6 -22.72 -3.01 30.93
CA ASN A 6 -23.47 -2.93 29.67
C ASN A 6 -22.83 -1.94 28.70
N LEU A 7 -22.40 -0.77 29.17
CA LEU A 7 -21.69 0.22 28.36
C LEU A 7 -20.35 -0.33 27.86
N ALA A 8 -19.60 -1.06 28.69
CA ALA A 8 -18.34 -1.67 28.30
C ALA A 8 -18.54 -2.78 27.24
N CYS A 9 -19.57 -3.61 27.38
CA CYS A 9 -19.94 -4.61 26.37
C CYS A 9 -20.32 -3.97 25.03
N GLN A 10 -21.07 -2.86 25.05
CA GLN A 10 -21.39 -2.13 23.82
C GLN A 10 -20.13 -1.60 23.15
N LYS A 11 -19.24 -0.95 23.92
CA LYS A 11 -17.94 -0.48 23.42
C LYS A 11 -17.08 -1.61 22.87
N GLN A 12 -17.15 -2.80 23.47
CA GLN A 12 -16.42 -3.98 22.99
C GLN A 12 -16.93 -4.42 21.62
N HIS A 13 -18.26 -4.50 21.45
CA HIS A 13 -18.87 -4.80 20.17
C HIS A 13 -18.48 -3.78 19.09
N ASP A 14 -18.54 -2.48 19.42
CA ASP A 14 -18.21 -1.41 18.48
C ASP A 14 -16.71 -1.45 18.10
N ALA A 15 -15.83 -1.70 19.08
CA ALA A 15 -14.39 -1.83 18.84
C ALA A 15 -14.03 -3.05 17.99
N SER A 16 -14.71 -4.19 18.21
CA SER A 16 -14.51 -5.40 17.40
C SER A 16 -14.97 -5.18 15.96
N THR A 17 -16.10 -4.48 15.78
CA THR A 17 -16.58 -4.07 14.45
C THR A 17 -15.56 -3.16 13.75
N ALA A 18 -15.06 -2.12 14.42
CA ALA A 18 -14.06 -1.22 13.85
C ALA A 18 -12.73 -1.94 13.49
N SER A 19 -12.28 -2.88 14.33
CA SER A 19 -11.10 -3.69 14.04
C SER A 19 -11.32 -4.55 12.80
N SER A 20 -12.46 -5.24 12.71
CA SER A 20 -12.84 -6.05 11.55
C SER A 20 -12.90 -5.21 10.26
N ASP A 21 -13.53 -4.04 10.29
CA ASP A 21 -13.64 -3.16 9.13
C ASP A 21 -12.27 -2.68 8.65
N SER A 22 -11.40 -2.26 9.57
CA SER A 22 -10.02 -1.84 9.22
C SER A 22 -9.17 -3.00 8.69
N PHE A 23 -9.39 -4.23 9.17
CA PHE A 23 -8.75 -5.43 8.61
C PHE A 23 -9.19 -5.68 7.17
N LEU A 24 -10.50 -5.60 6.89
CA LEU A 24 -11.04 -5.76 5.54
C LEU A 24 -10.50 -4.69 4.59
N LEU A 25 -10.42 -3.44 5.03
CA LEU A 25 -9.82 -2.35 4.24
C LEU A 25 -8.34 -2.62 3.94
N LEU A 26 -7.55 -3.01 4.95
CA LEU A 26 -6.15 -3.36 4.77
C LEU A 26 -5.98 -4.53 3.78
N ALA A 27 -6.82 -5.56 3.89
CA ALA A 27 -6.80 -6.69 2.97
C ALA A 27 -7.15 -6.26 1.53
N ALA A 28 -8.16 -5.41 1.36
CA ALA A 28 -8.52 -4.86 0.06
C ALA A 28 -7.36 -4.05 -0.55
N LYS A 29 -6.68 -3.21 0.23
CA LYS A 29 -5.52 -2.45 -0.26
C LYS A 29 -4.32 -3.32 -0.63
N LYS A 30 -4.08 -4.41 0.10
CA LYS A 30 -3.06 -5.40 -0.29
C LYS A 30 -3.42 -6.08 -1.61
N ASN A 31 -4.69 -6.40 -1.84
CA ASN A 31 -5.15 -6.93 -3.13
C ASN A 31 -5.00 -5.89 -4.26
N ASP A 32 -5.32 -4.61 -4.02
CA ASP A 32 -5.10 -3.53 -4.99
C ASP A 32 -3.62 -3.45 -5.41
N ARG A 33 -2.68 -3.61 -4.46
CA ARG A 33 -1.24 -3.67 -4.75
C ARG A 33 -0.89 -4.86 -5.64
N ASP A 34 -1.43 -6.04 -5.35
CA ASP A 34 -1.14 -7.24 -6.14
C ASP A 34 -1.65 -7.07 -7.58
N VAL A 35 -2.85 -6.50 -7.76
CA VAL A 35 -3.38 -6.13 -9.08
C VAL A 35 -2.47 -5.12 -9.76
N CYS A 36 -1.99 -4.10 -9.05
CA CYS A 36 -1.06 -3.11 -9.56
C CYS A 36 0.22 -3.75 -10.13
N GLN A 37 0.82 -4.70 -9.40
CA GLN A 37 1.99 -5.46 -9.85
C GLN A 37 1.70 -6.32 -11.09
N THR A 38 0.49 -6.86 -11.24
CA THR A 38 0.12 -7.58 -12.47
C THR A 38 0.06 -6.65 -13.68
N HIS A 39 -0.39 -5.40 -13.52
CA HIS A 39 -0.40 -4.41 -14.58
C HIS A 39 1.02 -3.97 -14.97
N GLU A 40 1.93 -3.77 -14.02
CA GLU A 40 3.35 -3.50 -14.31
C GLU A 40 3.98 -4.62 -15.15
N LYS A 41 3.75 -5.87 -14.76
CA LYS A 41 4.21 -7.05 -15.53
C LYS A 41 3.58 -7.11 -16.92
N ALA A 42 2.31 -6.73 -17.05
CA ALA A 42 1.63 -6.69 -18.35
C ALA A 42 2.25 -5.62 -19.27
N ILE A 43 2.58 -4.43 -18.74
CA ILE A 43 3.25 -3.37 -19.49
C ILE A 43 4.65 -3.83 -19.94
N LEU A 44 5.41 -4.48 -19.06
CA LEU A 44 6.72 -5.04 -19.42
C LEU A 44 6.60 -6.13 -20.51
N SER A 45 5.61 -7.01 -20.39
CA SER A 45 5.33 -8.03 -21.42
C SER A 45 4.95 -7.40 -22.76
N GLU A 46 4.12 -6.36 -22.75
CA GLU A 46 3.74 -5.60 -23.94
C GLU A 46 4.98 -4.98 -24.62
N PHE A 47 5.89 -4.40 -23.84
CA PHE A 47 7.19 -3.92 -24.35
C PHE A 47 8.02 -5.05 -24.96
N LEU A 48 8.17 -6.18 -24.28
CA LEU A 48 8.97 -7.31 -24.78
C LEU A 48 8.36 -7.97 -26.03
N ASN A 49 7.04 -7.92 -26.18
CA ASN A 49 6.34 -8.38 -27.39
C ASN A 49 6.57 -7.43 -28.58
N ALA A 50 6.53 -6.13 -28.35
CA ALA A 50 6.80 -5.12 -29.38
C ALA A 50 8.29 -5.06 -29.76
N VAL A 51 9.17 -5.20 -28.77
CA VAL A 51 10.63 -5.11 -28.90
C VAL A 51 11.31 -6.34 -28.26
N PRO A 52 11.27 -7.51 -28.92
CA PRO A 52 11.93 -8.72 -28.43
C PRO A 52 13.44 -8.54 -28.25
N LYS A 53 14.07 -9.39 -27.42
CA LYS A 53 15.51 -9.31 -27.13
C LYS A 53 16.40 -9.42 -28.38
N GLN A 54 15.90 -10.06 -29.45
CA GLN A 54 16.59 -10.21 -30.73
C GLN A 54 16.47 -8.98 -31.65
N HIS A 55 15.62 -8.02 -31.29
CA HIS A 55 15.40 -6.82 -32.10
C HIS A 55 16.65 -5.94 -32.10
N GLN A 56 17.03 -5.42 -33.27
CA GLN A 56 18.25 -4.62 -33.45
C GLN A 56 18.31 -3.37 -32.55
N PHE A 57 17.14 -2.82 -32.19
CA PHE A 57 17.01 -1.65 -31.32
C PHE A 57 16.56 -1.99 -29.89
N HIS A 58 16.63 -3.26 -29.48
CA HIS A 58 16.17 -3.67 -28.15
C HIS A 58 16.83 -2.90 -27.02
N LYS A 59 18.17 -2.83 -27.00
CA LYS A 59 18.91 -2.12 -25.93
C LYS A 59 18.59 -0.61 -25.89
N PRO A 60 18.64 0.15 -27.00
CA PRO A 60 18.25 1.56 -27.00
C PRO A 60 16.80 1.79 -26.55
N LEU A 61 15.85 1.01 -27.06
CA LEU A 61 14.43 1.17 -26.71
C LEU A 61 14.15 0.75 -25.27
N LEU A 62 14.90 -0.22 -24.72
CA LEU A 62 14.81 -0.59 -23.32
C LEU A 62 15.29 0.56 -22.42
N LYS A 63 16.37 1.26 -22.79
CA LYS A 63 16.84 2.47 -22.07
C LYS A 63 15.75 3.56 -22.08
N VAL A 64 15.09 3.79 -23.21
CA VAL A 64 13.97 4.74 -23.31
C VAL A 64 12.81 4.31 -22.43
N PHE A 65 12.42 3.04 -22.47
CA PHE A 65 11.33 2.47 -21.67
C PHE A 65 11.60 2.56 -20.16
N SER A 66 12.83 2.25 -19.72
CA SER A 66 13.20 2.22 -18.29
C SER A 66 13.51 3.59 -17.71
N LYS A 67 13.77 4.60 -18.55
CA LYS A 67 14.09 5.97 -18.11
C LYS A 67 12.99 6.50 -17.18
N LYS A 68 13.39 6.89 -15.98
CA LYS A 68 12.53 7.62 -15.04
C LYS A 68 12.46 9.08 -15.46
N LEU A 69 11.27 9.67 -15.41
CA LEU A 69 11.10 11.10 -15.60
C LEU A 69 10.80 11.74 -14.26
N LYS A 70 11.36 12.91 -14.00
CA LYS A 70 10.92 13.73 -12.86
C LYS A 70 9.49 14.20 -13.15
N ARG A 71 8.53 13.55 -12.53
CA ARG A 71 7.12 13.97 -12.55
C ARG A 71 6.88 14.81 -11.31
N SER A 72 6.45 16.05 -11.50
CA SER A 72 6.00 16.88 -10.39
C SER A 72 4.70 16.27 -9.85
N LYS A 73 4.78 15.63 -8.68
CA LYS A 73 3.61 15.15 -7.95
C LYS A 73 2.65 16.32 -7.79
N LYS A 74 1.52 16.27 -8.48
CA LYS A 74 0.42 17.21 -8.24
C LYS A 74 -0.12 16.82 -6.87
N ASN A 75 0.29 17.55 -5.84
CA ASN A 75 -0.15 17.33 -4.45
C ASN A 75 -1.68 17.25 -4.40
N ILE A 76 -2.23 16.05 -4.33
CA ILE A 76 -3.66 15.78 -4.12
C ILE A 76 -3.93 15.30 -2.68
N SER A 77 -2.90 15.05 -1.86
CA SER A 77 -3.06 14.76 -0.45
C SER A 77 -2.19 15.68 0.39
N GLY A 78 -2.82 16.63 1.10
CA GLY A 78 -2.18 17.50 2.08
C GLY A 78 -1.86 16.72 3.37
N ASN A 79 -0.89 15.82 3.31
CA ASN A 79 -0.27 15.25 4.50
C ASN A 79 1.23 15.05 4.22
N THR A 80 2.00 16.13 4.36
CA THR A 80 3.46 16.08 4.48
C THR A 80 3.82 15.32 5.76
N SER A 81 3.99 14.00 5.62
CA SER A 81 4.87 13.25 6.50
C SER A 81 6.22 13.17 5.80
N GLU A 82 7.09 14.11 6.12
CA GLU A 82 8.52 14.04 5.84
C GLU A 82 9.13 12.93 6.71
N ASP A 83 8.99 11.67 6.31
CA ASP A 83 9.92 10.60 6.69
C ASP A 83 9.61 9.32 5.89
N GLU A 84 10.63 8.51 5.70
CA GLU A 84 10.65 7.24 4.97
C GLU A 84 10.80 7.39 3.44
N THR A 85 12.01 7.80 3.06
CA THR A 85 12.74 7.16 1.95
C THR A 85 12.56 5.63 2.03
N ASN A 86 11.49 5.11 1.42
CA ASN A 86 11.37 3.69 1.15
C ASN A 86 12.29 3.36 -0.03
N GLU A 87 13.58 3.31 0.25
CA GLU A 87 14.57 2.55 -0.52
C GLU A 87 14.32 1.06 -0.27
N ASP A 88 13.16 0.54 -0.68
CA ASP A 88 12.98 -0.89 -0.89
C ASP A 88 13.22 -1.13 -2.38
N GLU A 89 14.46 -1.49 -2.69
CA GLU A 89 14.90 -2.11 -3.93
C GLU A 89 14.16 -3.45 -4.11
N GLU A 90 12.88 -3.40 -4.48
CA GLU A 90 12.20 -4.56 -5.08
C GLU A 90 12.74 -4.71 -6.50
N ASP A 91 13.77 -5.55 -6.60
CA ASP A 91 14.26 -6.30 -7.76
C ASP A 91 13.62 -5.87 -9.09
N SER A 92 14.06 -4.72 -9.57
CA SER A 92 13.81 -4.37 -10.96
C SER A 92 14.66 -5.34 -11.78
N GLU A 93 14.05 -6.41 -12.30
CA GLU A 93 14.66 -7.40 -13.22
C GLU A 93 15.20 -6.76 -14.53
N LEU A 94 15.19 -5.43 -14.63
CA LEU A 94 15.79 -4.67 -15.69
C LEU A 94 17.23 -4.35 -15.31
N GLU A 95 18.15 -5.28 -15.61
CA GLU A 95 19.58 -5.02 -15.72
C GLU A 95 19.83 -3.98 -16.83
N GLY A 96 19.55 -2.72 -16.54
CA GLY A 96 19.92 -1.56 -17.34
C GLY A 96 21.02 -0.82 -16.58
N GLU A 97 22.22 -0.76 -17.16
CA GLU A 97 23.32 0.04 -16.63
C GLU A 97 22.83 1.47 -16.34
N ASP A 98 22.94 1.89 -15.07
CA ASP A 98 22.63 3.24 -14.57
C ASP A 98 23.62 4.25 -15.14
N ASP A 99 23.44 4.61 -16.40
CA ASP A 99 24.07 5.78 -17.00
C ASP A 99 23.08 6.95 -16.94
N ASN A 100 23.10 7.62 -15.80
CA ASN A 100 22.37 8.85 -15.47
C ASN A 100 22.89 10.07 -16.28
N SER A 101 23.09 9.91 -17.58
CA SER A 101 23.43 11.01 -18.49
C SER A 101 22.15 11.75 -18.86
N ASP A 102 21.95 12.90 -18.23
CA ASP A 102 20.89 13.91 -18.46
C ASP A 102 21.03 14.60 -19.84
N SER A 103 21.27 13.81 -20.90
CA SER A 103 21.32 14.34 -22.27
C SER A 103 19.92 14.29 -22.87
N GLU A 104 19.39 15.47 -23.18
CA GLU A 104 18.21 15.72 -24.03
C GLU A 104 18.28 15.03 -25.41
N GLU A 105 19.44 14.46 -25.77
CA GLU A 105 19.67 13.71 -27.01
C GLU A 105 19.05 12.29 -26.98
N ASP A 106 18.73 11.74 -25.80
CA ASP A 106 18.17 10.39 -25.63
C ASP A 106 16.67 10.26 -25.99
N GLU A 107 15.99 11.37 -26.32
CA GLU A 107 14.59 11.35 -26.78
C GLU A 107 14.45 11.36 -28.32
N THR A 108 15.57 11.21 -29.04
CA THR A 108 15.54 11.10 -30.50
C THR A 108 15.35 9.64 -30.91
N CYS A 109 14.34 9.37 -31.75
CA CYS A 109 14.15 8.05 -32.36
C CYS A 109 15.47 7.58 -33.01
N PRO A 110 16.01 6.39 -32.62
CA PRO A 110 17.28 5.92 -33.15
C PRO A 110 17.28 5.90 -34.68
N ALA A 111 18.41 6.24 -35.31
CA ALA A 111 18.51 6.27 -36.76
C ALA A 111 18.17 4.89 -37.36
N GLY A 112 17.12 4.83 -38.19
CA GLY A 112 16.62 3.59 -38.78
C GLY A 112 15.59 2.83 -37.94
N CYS A 113 15.21 3.34 -36.75
CA CYS A 113 14.08 2.84 -35.98
C CYS A 113 12.77 3.28 -36.61
N ASN A 114 11.77 2.40 -36.59
CA ASN A 114 10.44 2.75 -37.04
C ASN A 114 9.83 3.76 -36.05
N ILE A 115 9.34 4.89 -36.57
CA ILE A 115 8.77 5.98 -35.76
C ILE A 115 7.58 5.49 -34.94
N SER A 116 6.70 4.68 -35.52
CA SER A 116 5.53 4.14 -34.82
C SER A 116 5.92 3.19 -33.68
N LEU A 117 6.99 2.40 -33.85
CA LEU A 117 7.51 1.56 -32.77
C LEU A 117 8.08 2.42 -31.62
N TYR A 118 8.78 3.49 -31.96
CA TYR A 118 9.34 4.42 -30.98
C TYR A 118 8.24 5.13 -30.19
N GLU A 119 7.22 5.66 -30.87
CA GLU A 119 6.03 6.26 -30.25
C GLU A 119 5.32 5.27 -29.31
N GLN A 120 5.14 4.01 -29.74
CA GLN A 120 4.57 2.96 -28.89
C GLN A 120 5.42 2.73 -27.61
N VAL A 121 6.75 2.74 -27.71
CA VAL A 121 7.64 2.60 -26.54
C VAL A 121 7.51 3.79 -25.58
N ILE A 122 7.32 5.00 -26.10
CA ILE A 122 7.07 6.20 -25.29
C ILE A 122 5.73 6.08 -24.55
N GLU A 123 4.66 5.65 -25.23
CA GLU A 123 3.36 5.40 -24.59
C GLU A 123 3.46 4.32 -23.48
N LEU A 124 4.22 3.25 -23.72
CA LEU A 124 4.48 2.22 -22.71
C LEU A 124 5.28 2.75 -21.52
N ARG A 125 6.24 3.66 -21.74
CA ARG A 125 6.96 4.38 -20.66
C ARG A 125 6.01 5.21 -19.83
N GLU A 126 5.14 5.98 -20.47
CA GLU A 126 4.15 6.83 -19.78
C GLU A 126 3.21 5.98 -18.92
N ARG A 127 2.66 4.90 -19.48
CA ARG A 127 1.83 3.93 -18.74
C ARG A 127 2.56 3.27 -17.58
N ARG A 128 3.84 2.90 -17.75
CA ARG A 128 4.66 2.33 -16.67
C ARG A 128 4.80 3.32 -15.52
N LEU A 129 5.17 4.56 -15.84
CA LEU A 129 5.36 5.59 -14.82
C LEU A 129 4.03 5.95 -14.13
N ASP A 130 2.89 5.96 -14.84
CA ASP A 130 1.57 6.15 -14.23
C ASP A 130 1.25 5.01 -13.26
N GLN A 131 1.61 3.77 -13.64
CA GLN A 131 1.43 2.59 -12.79
C GLN A 131 2.30 2.67 -11.53
N GLU A 132 3.55 3.14 -11.64
CA GLU A 132 4.46 3.36 -10.50
C GLU A 132 3.90 4.41 -9.53
N ASP A 133 3.32 5.51 -10.04
CA ASP A 133 2.68 6.53 -9.21
C ASP A 133 1.47 5.93 -8.44
N ILE A 134 0.63 5.13 -9.11
CA ILE A 134 -0.49 4.41 -8.47
C ILE A 134 0.02 3.43 -7.42
N PHE A 135 1.09 2.69 -7.70
CA PHE A 135 1.69 1.73 -6.77
C PHE A 135 2.21 2.43 -5.51
N ALA A 136 2.88 3.57 -5.65
CA ALA A 136 3.36 4.37 -4.54
C ALA A 136 2.21 4.88 -3.65
N ASP A 137 1.11 5.34 -4.26
CA ASP A 137 -0.08 5.79 -3.53
C ASP A 137 -0.76 4.62 -2.78
N ILE A 138 -0.85 3.44 -3.39
CA ILE A 138 -1.37 2.23 -2.73
C ILE A 138 -0.46 1.81 -1.57
N LYS A 139 0.87 1.85 -1.72
CA LYS A 139 1.83 1.57 -0.63
C LYS A 139 1.60 2.52 0.56
N CYS A 140 1.42 3.81 0.30
CA CYS A 140 1.08 4.79 1.34
C CYS A 140 -0.26 4.45 2.03
N ALA A 141 -1.31 4.16 1.25
CA ALA A 141 -2.61 3.79 1.78
C ALA A 141 -2.58 2.49 2.62
N ILE A 142 -1.75 1.51 2.25
CA ILE A 142 -1.53 0.29 3.05
C ILE A 142 -0.90 0.65 4.41
N ASN A 143 0.11 1.53 4.42
CA ASN A 143 0.77 1.95 5.66
C ASN A 143 -0.22 2.65 6.61
N GLU A 144 -1.04 3.55 6.08
CA GLU A 144 -2.10 4.23 6.85
C GLU A 144 -3.16 3.25 7.37
N ALA A 145 -3.64 2.35 6.53
CA ALA A 145 -4.61 1.33 6.92
C ALA A 145 -4.05 0.37 7.99
N GLN A 146 -2.77 0.00 7.89
CA GLN A 146 -2.09 -0.82 8.88
C GLN A 146 -2.01 -0.10 10.24
N LYS A 147 -1.61 1.17 10.25
CA LYS A 147 -1.59 2.00 11.46
C LYS A 147 -2.98 2.12 12.11
N ALA A 148 -4.03 2.27 11.30
CA ALA A 148 -5.41 2.33 11.78
C ALA A 148 -5.84 0.98 12.40
N TYR A 149 -5.56 -0.13 11.72
CA TYR A 149 -5.85 -1.48 12.21
C TYR A 149 -5.17 -1.75 13.55
N ASP A 150 -3.87 -1.45 13.67
CA ASP A 150 -3.11 -1.69 14.91
C ASP A 150 -3.67 -0.88 16.08
N ARG A 151 -4.10 0.37 15.84
CA ARG A 151 -4.78 1.19 16.86
C ARG A 151 -6.09 0.58 17.32
N HIS A 152 -6.93 0.11 16.39
CA HIS A 152 -8.21 -0.52 16.75
C HIS A 152 -8.01 -1.83 17.52
N VAL A 153 -7.03 -2.65 17.13
CA VAL A 153 -6.66 -3.88 17.86
C VAL A 153 -6.19 -3.56 19.28
N GLN A 154 -5.38 -2.52 19.46
CA GLN A 154 -4.94 -2.10 20.80
C GLN A 154 -6.11 -1.61 21.66
N GLN A 155 -7.02 -0.84 21.07
CA GLN A 155 -8.23 -0.36 21.73
C GLN A 155 -9.14 -1.52 22.15
N GLU A 156 -9.36 -2.51 21.27
CA GLU A 156 -10.15 -3.70 21.55
C GLU A 156 -9.56 -4.48 22.73
N LYS A 157 -8.23 -4.69 22.75
CA LYS A 157 -7.53 -5.36 23.87
C LYS A 157 -7.66 -4.62 25.20
N GLN A 158 -7.70 -3.28 25.19
CA GLN A 158 -7.94 -2.51 26.41
C GLN A 158 -9.38 -2.68 26.89
N ILE A 159 -10.36 -2.54 26.00
CA ILE A 159 -11.78 -2.70 26.36
C ILE A 159 -12.05 -4.11 26.87
N GLN A 160 -11.45 -5.14 26.28
CA GLN A 160 -11.56 -6.51 26.76
C GLN A 160 -11.07 -6.66 28.20
N ARG A 161 -9.95 -6.02 28.56
CA ARG A 161 -9.44 -6.01 29.94
C ARG A 161 -10.41 -5.30 30.88
N ASP A 162 -10.97 -4.17 30.47
CA ASP A 162 -11.93 -3.41 31.27
C ASP A 162 -13.21 -4.22 31.53
N VAL A 163 -13.73 -4.93 30.51
CA VAL A 163 -14.88 -5.84 30.64
C VAL A 163 -14.58 -6.95 31.65
N CYS A 164 -13.44 -7.62 31.55
CA CYS A 164 -13.02 -8.65 32.51
C CYS A 164 -12.96 -8.09 33.94
N SER A 165 -12.34 -6.92 34.13
CA SER A 165 -12.26 -6.25 35.43
C SER A 165 -13.64 -5.95 36.01
N TYR A 166 -14.58 -5.44 35.20
CA TYR A 166 -15.94 -5.17 35.67
C TYR A 166 -16.71 -6.44 36.06
N VAL A 167 -16.50 -7.54 35.34
CA VAL A 167 -17.09 -8.84 35.69
C VAL A 167 -16.55 -9.33 37.03
N GLU A 168 -15.24 -9.25 37.25
CA GLU A 168 -14.60 -9.62 38.52
C GLU A 168 -15.10 -8.76 39.69
N ASP A 169 -15.20 -7.45 39.50
CA ASP A 169 -15.73 -6.52 40.50
C ASP A 169 -17.17 -6.86 40.88
N ILE A 170 -18.02 -7.14 39.88
CA ILE A 170 -19.41 -7.56 40.13
C ILE A 170 -19.45 -8.87 40.90
N HIS A 171 -18.64 -9.86 40.52
CA HIS A 171 -18.60 -11.16 41.19
C HIS A 171 -18.14 -11.02 42.65
N SER A 172 -17.08 -10.24 42.89
CA SER A 172 -16.56 -9.99 44.24
C SER A 172 -17.59 -9.26 45.12
N PHE A 173 -18.32 -8.28 44.56
CA PHE A 173 -19.37 -7.56 45.26
C PHE A 173 -20.54 -8.48 45.63
N GLN A 174 -20.99 -9.33 44.69
CA GLN A 174 -22.06 -10.29 44.94
C GLN A 174 -21.67 -11.32 46.01
N THR A 175 -20.44 -11.82 45.96
CA THR A 175 -19.90 -12.77 46.95
C THR A 175 -19.88 -12.16 48.35
N LYS A 176 -19.36 -10.93 48.50
CA LYS A 176 -19.35 -10.21 49.78
C LYS A 176 -20.76 -9.97 50.31
N LYS A 177 -21.69 -9.58 49.43
CA LYS A 177 -23.10 -9.38 49.81
C LYS A 177 -23.71 -10.68 50.36
N GLN A 178 -23.48 -11.81 49.69
CA GLN A 178 -24.02 -13.11 50.12
C GLN A 178 -23.42 -13.57 51.46
N GLN A 179 -22.12 -13.35 51.69
CA GLN A 179 -21.47 -13.66 52.97
C GLN A 179 -22.03 -12.86 54.14
N THR A 180 -22.43 -11.59 53.93
CA THR A 180 -23.02 -10.77 54.99
C THR A 180 -24.47 -11.14 55.28
N LEU A 181 -25.26 -11.55 54.27
CA LEU A 181 -26.68 -11.89 54.43
C LEU A 181 -26.92 -13.31 54.94
N ASN A 182 -25.97 -14.22 54.72
CA ASN A 182 -26.04 -15.62 55.16
C ASN A 182 -25.35 -15.84 56.53
N LYS A 183 -25.10 -14.77 57.28
CA LYS A 183 -24.72 -14.82 58.70
C LYS A 183 -25.95 -14.59 59.56
#